data_AF-A0A2H0TQG5-F1
#
_entry.id   AF-A0A2H0TQG5-F1
#
_cell.length_a   1.000
_cell.length_b   1.000
_cell.length_c   1.000
_cell.angle_alpha   90.00
_cell.angle_beta   90.00
_cell.angle_gamma   90.00
#
_symmetry.space_group_name_H-M   'P 1'
#
loop_
_entity.id
_entity.type
_entity.pdbx_description
1 polymer ?
#
loop_
_entity_poly.entity_id
_entity_poly.type
_entity_poly.pdbx_seq_one_letter_code
_entity_poly.pdbx_strand_id
1 'polypeptide(L)'
;MRLDFTPEIQLEKSDEKKYQRLRWMLLLIFCAGFLWLIFRMAFPTEEKIFSFANPNSSKNTILNPHDENGELSDHGRTSKDGQMIFDTSLIGKFSNALVTLKLNKANLELGEATLKARKAYRAYLLPEGEPIGFPEGTLLKNADSLFLVSNGQLKEFSNLIIVSALGFNPESFISVEKSDLEYNLPGENISSSKNYPDGSLFIINEKYFLLEQGQLREFISPKAFSSRYSENMAIVKEADFFKAYPHSENKIGFNPSTLVSYGESVYIVAEKDIFPIDSIETFEAMGFDWNDVLPVGADEISFYEKKKLLSLSSSHPKGTVFLNSKNKRWEIIADGKKHLLPMGSITKAWNKKPIIIYEDGSDVFSDCLFTKKTIAIRKFQCQIDIEKLKNFSGKDFEFFISGQPKIRVDEINIKFSQKVGWETLKIRLSSVLRRAKNNYVGTN
;
A
#
# COMPACT_ATOMS: atom_id res chain seq x y z
N MET A 1 4.64 13.59 57.10
CA MET A 1 6.05 13.88 57.43
C MET A 1 6.44 15.16 56.68
N ARG A 2 6.59 16.29 57.37
CA ARG A 2 7.07 17.54 56.74
C ARG A 2 8.59 17.42 56.62
N LEU A 3 9.10 17.14 55.43
CA LEU A 3 10.52 17.34 55.12
C LEU A 3 10.76 18.85 55.04
N ASP A 4 11.31 19.40 56.12
CA ASP A 4 11.75 20.79 56.21
C ASP A 4 13.28 20.79 56.24
N PHE A 5 13.89 21.15 55.10
CA PHE A 5 15.33 21.13 54.92
C PHE A 5 16.01 22.41 55.43
N THR A 6 15.26 23.37 55.98
CA THR A 6 15.76 24.68 56.45
C THR A 6 15.05 25.15 57.73
N PRO A 7 15.13 24.39 58.84
CA PRO A 7 14.41 24.71 60.08
C PRO A 7 14.87 26.02 60.75
N GLU A 8 16.04 26.54 60.38
CA GLU A 8 16.64 27.75 60.96
C GLU A 8 16.17 29.05 60.28
N ILE A 9 15.50 28.97 59.11
CA ILE A 9 15.04 30.16 58.38
C ILE A 9 13.64 30.54 58.85
N GLN A 10 13.55 31.49 59.77
CA GLN A 10 12.26 32.08 60.19
C GLN A 10 11.89 33.25 59.27
N LEU A 11 10.90 33.04 58.39
CA LEU A 11 10.34 34.09 57.54
C LEU A 11 9.46 35.04 58.37
N GLU A 12 9.50 36.33 58.04
CA GLU A 12 8.56 37.30 58.60
C GLU A 12 7.11 36.91 58.23
N LYS A 13 6.12 37.17 59.12
CA LYS A 13 4.72 36.69 58.94
C LYS A 13 4.09 37.06 57.60
N SER A 14 4.49 38.18 57.01
CA SER A 14 4.04 38.66 55.70
C SER A 14 4.62 37.81 54.56
N ASP A 15 5.89 37.42 54.67
CA ASP A 15 6.62 36.63 53.68
C ASP A 15 6.34 35.14 53.80
N GLU A 16 5.99 34.64 54.98
CA GLU A 16 5.50 33.26 55.15
C GLU A 16 4.21 33.02 54.36
N LYS A 17 3.27 33.98 54.38
CA LYS A 17 2.03 33.92 53.59
C LYS A 17 2.31 33.99 52.08
N LYS A 18 3.25 34.84 51.66
CA LYS A 18 3.67 34.91 50.24
C LYS A 18 4.32 33.60 49.78
N TYR A 19 5.23 33.06 50.60
CA TYR A 19 5.91 31.80 50.34
C TYR A 19 4.92 30.64 50.20
N GLN A 20 3.96 30.52 51.12
CA GLN A 20 2.92 29.48 51.03
C GLN A 20 2.07 29.63 49.77
N ARG A 21 1.68 30.85 49.39
CA ARG A 21 0.95 31.10 48.12
C ARG A 21 1.77 30.70 46.90
N LEU A 22 3.04 31.10 46.85
CA LEU A 22 3.96 30.76 45.75
C LEU A 22 4.19 29.24 45.66
N ARG A 23 4.34 28.55 46.80
CA ARG A 23 4.48 27.09 46.84
C ARG A 23 3.24 26.38 46.29
N TRP A 24 2.04 26.80 46.70
CA TRP A 24 0.79 26.26 46.16
C TRP A 24 0.62 26.57 44.67
N MET A 25 0.98 27.79 44.24
CA MET A 25 0.97 28.17 42.83
C MET A 25 1.91 27.29 42.01
N LEU A 26 3.14 27.04 42.49
CA LEU A 26 4.11 26.16 41.85
C LEU A 26 3.57 24.72 41.74
N LEU A 27 3.00 24.17 42.81
CA LEU A 27 2.39 22.84 42.80
C LEU A 27 1.20 22.78 41.83
N LEU A 28 0.35 23.80 41.79
CA LEU A 28 -0.77 23.87 40.84
C LEU A 28 -0.29 23.93 39.39
N ILE A 29 0.75 24.71 39.09
CA ILE A 29 1.37 24.76 37.75
C ILE A 29 1.93 23.39 37.38
N PHE A 30 2.63 22.72 38.29
CA PHE A 30 3.18 21.39 38.05
C PHE A 30 2.06 20.36 37.78
N CYS A 31 1.03 20.32 38.62
CA CYS A 31 -0.13 19.44 38.43
C CYS A 31 -0.86 19.73 37.12
N ALA A 32 -1.06 21.00 36.77
CA ALA A 32 -1.69 21.40 35.51
C ALA A 32 -0.85 20.96 34.29
N GLY A 33 0.48 21.15 34.35
CA GLY A 33 1.40 20.69 33.31
C GLY A 33 1.39 19.16 33.16
N PHE A 34 1.39 18.43 34.27
CA PHE A 34 1.30 16.97 34.26
C PHE A 34 -0.03 16.46 33.68
N LEU A 35 -1.16 17.06 34.09
CA LEU A 35 -2.47 16.75 33.53
C LEU A 35 -2.54 17.06 32.02
N TRP A 36 -1.96 18.17 31.59
CA TRP A 36 -1.86 18.52 30.18
C TRP A 36 -1.03 17.50 29.38
N LEU A 37 0.06 17.00 29.94
CA LEU A 37 0.91 15.98 29.32
C LEU A 37 0.17 14.63 29.22
N ILE A 38 -0.49 14.19 30.29
CA ILE A 38 -1.35 12.99 30.27
C ILE A 38 -2.42 13.14 29.19
N PHE A 39 -3.08 14.29 29.14
CA PHE A 39 -4.11 14.57 28.14
C PHE A 39 -3.54 14.48 26.70
N ARG A 40 -2.35 15.05 26.46
CA ARG A 40 -1.67 14.96 25.16
C ARG A 40 -1.28 13.53 24.78
N MET A 41 -0.85 12.72 25.74
CA MET A 41 -0.55 11.31 25.51
C MET A 41 -1.81 10.48 25.25
N ALA A 42 -2.90 10.77 25.96
CA ALA A 42 -4.18 10.09 25.80
C ALA A 42 -4.88 10.43 24.48
N PHE A 43 -4.74 11.68 24.00
CA PHE A 43 -5.38 12.19 22.80
C PHE A 43 -4.35 12.82 21.86
N PRO A 44 -3.48 12.00 21.24
CA PRO A 44 -2.43 12.50 20.36
C PRO A 44 -3.05 13.11 19.10
N THR A 45 -2.35 14.12 18.57
CA THR A 45 -2.68 14.77 17.30
C THR A 45 -1.55 14.53 16.32
N GLU A 46 -1.88 14.18 15.09
CA GLU A 46 -0.90 14.04 13.99
C GLU A 46 -1.00 15.27 13.09
N GLU A 47 0.14 15.80 12.68
CA GLU A 47 0.21 16.98 11.82
C GLU A 47 0.95 16.64 10.53
N LYS A 48 0.39 17.08 9.40
CA LYS A 48 0.94 16.86 8.07
C LYS A 48 1.07 18.19 7.36
N ILE A 49 2.17 18.40 6.66
CA ILE A 49 2.46 19.68 6.01
C ILE A 49 2.98 19.49 4.59
N PHE A 50 2.67 20.46 3.72
CA PHE A 50 3.31 20.65 2.43
C PHE A 50 3.61 22.13 2.22
N SER A 51 4.82 22.45 1.77
CA SER A 51 5.16 23.81 1.33
C SER A 51 5.35 23.86 -0.18
N PHE A 52 4.51 24.63 -0.86
CA PHE A 52 4.66 24.89 -2.30
C PHE A 52 5.85 25.82 -2.62
N ALA A 53 6.37 26.52 -1.62
CA ALA A 53 7.60 27.29 -1.75
C ALA A 53 8.85 26.40 -1.75
N ASN A 54 8.78 25.20 -1.16
CA ASN A 54 9.85 24.22 -1.14
C ASN A 54 9.30 22.79 -1.29
N PRO A 55 8.85 22.40 -2.50
CA PRO A 55 8.17 21.13 -2.72
C PRO A 55 9.06 19.90 -2.48
N ASN A 56 10.38 20.07 -2.62
CA ASN A 56 11.37 19.00 -2.43
C ASN A 56 11.88 18.87 -0.98
N SER A 57 11.29 19.61 -0.04
CA SER A 57 11.67 19.56 1.38
C SER A 57 11.38 18.18 1.98
N SER A 58 12.35 17.61 2.70
CA SER A 58 12.14 16.38 3.49
C SER A 58 11.17 16.55 4.67
N LYS A 59 10.79 17.80 4.99
CA LYS A 59 9.76 18.11 5.99
C LYS A 59 8.34 17.96 5.43
N ASN A 60 8.17 17.84 4.12
CA ASN A 60 6.86 17.64 3.52
C ASN A 60 6.38 16.21 3.80
N THR A 61 5.21 16.09 4.39
CA THR A 61 4.61 14.79 4.78
C THR A 61 3.24 14.55 4.16
N ILE A 62 2.64 15.59 3.58
CA ILE A 62 1.54 15.45 2.62
C ILE A 62 2.16 14.97 1.32
N LEU A 63 1.48 14.05 0.65
CA LEU A 63 1.98 13.32 -0.50
C LEU A 63 1.23 13.80 -1.75
N ASN A 64 1.93 13.80 -2.89
CA ASN A 64 1.38 14.02 -4.23
C ASN A 64 0.35 15.16 -4.32
N PRO A 65 0.65 16.42 -3.93
CA PRO A 65 -0.26 17.51 -4.27
C PRO A 65 -0.28 17.70 -5.79
N HIS A 66 -1.46 17.65 -6.41
CA HIS A 66 -1.64 17.76 -7.86
C HIS A 66 -2.99 18.41 -8.21
N ASP A 67 -3.15 18.79 -9.47
CA ASP A 67 -4.42 19.24 -10.05
C ASP A 67 -5.23 18.08 -10.66
N GLU A 68 -6.37 18.37 -11.27
CA GLU A 68 -7.21 17.39 -11.98
C GLU A 68 -6.48 16.60 -13.10
N ASN A 69 -5.36 17.11 -13.61
CA ASN A 69 -4.59 16.48 -14.69
C ASN A 69 -3.42 15.63 -14.16
N GLY A 70 -3.23 15.56 -12.84
CA GLY A 70 -2.08 14.87 -12.24
C GLY A 70 -0.82 15.73 -12.18
N GLU A 71 -0.88 17.01 -12.52
CA GLU A 71 0.29 17.89 -12.51
C GLU A 71 0.44 18.56 -11.14
N LEU A 72 1.67 18.60 -10.63
CA LEU A 72 1.98 19.38 -9.42
C LEU A 72 1.72 20.86 -9.71
N SER A 73 0.81 21.46 -8.95
CA SER A 73 0.46 22.88 -9.10
C SER A 73 1.70 23.78 -9.04
N ASP A 74 2.02 24.48 -10.13
CA ASP A 74 3.16 25.39 -10.25
C ASP A 74 3.18 26.41 -9.10
N HIS A 75 4.06 26.18 -8.12
CA HIS A 75 4.17 26.97 -6.90
C HIS A 75 2.83 27.21 -6.17
N GLY A 76 1.94 26.21 -6.19
CA GLY A 76 0.64 26.24 -5.50
C GLY A 76 -0.41 27.10 -6.19
N ARG A 77 -0.24 27.43 -7.47
CA ARG A 77 -1.23 28.14 -8.28
C ARG A 77 -2.41 27.22 -8.63
N THR A 78 -3.62 27.69 -8.42
CA THR A 78 -4.84 26.98 -8.85
C THR A 78 -5.41 27.59 -10.13
N SER A 79 -6.01 26.76 -10.98
CA SER A 79 -6.92 27.19 -12.03
C SER A 79 -8.23 27.70 -11.40
N LYS A 80 -8.96 28.57 -12.11
CA LYS A 80 -10.29 29.00 -11.68
C LYS A 80 -11.23 27.79 -11.76
N ASP A 81 -11.92 27.47 -10.67
CA ASP A 81 -12.82 26.31 -10.56
C ASP A 81 -12.14 24.93 -10.73
N GLY A 82 -10.80 24.90 -10.73
CA GLY A 82 -10.04 23.64 -10.76
C GLY A 82 -10.11 22.87 -9.43
N GLN A 83 -9.47 21.72 -9.41
CA GLN A 83 -9.38 20.87 -8.23
C GLN A 83 -7.94 20.77 -7.77
N MET A 84 -7.71 20.86 -6.46
CA MET A 84 -6.43 20.52 -5.86
C MET A 84 -6.60 19.24 -5.06
N ILE A 85 -5.79 18.24 -5.38
CA ILE A 85 -5.83 16.89 -4.80
C ILE A 85 -4.53 16.67 -4.03
N PHE A 86 -4.61 16.07 -2.85
CA PHE A 86 -3.42 15.67 -2.10
C PHE A 86 -3.72 14.53 -1.14
N ASP A 87 -2.68 13.75 -0.86
CA ASP A 87 -2.77 12.53 -0.06
C ASP A 87 -2.08 12.69 1.29
N THR A 88 -2.48 11.85 2.24
CA THR A 88 -1.71 11.58 3.46
C THR A 88 -1.93 10.16 3.93
N SER A 89 -0.90 9.58 4.54
CA SER A 89 -0.98 8.24 5.15
C SER A 89 -0.91 8.34 6.66
N LEU A 90 -1.79 7.61 7.36
CA LEU A 90 -1.96 7.68 8.81
C LEU A 90 -2.21 6.31 9.43
N ILE A 91 -1.66 6.11 10.63
CA ILE A 91 -1.97 4.97 11.49
C ILE A 91 -2.81 5.45 12.66
N GLY A 92 -3.87 4.70 12.96
CA GLY A 92 -4.74 4.94 14.10
C GLY A 92 -6.10 5.51 13.70
N LYS A 93 -6.96 5.63 14.71
CA LYS A 93 -8.36 6.04 14.53
C LYS A 93 -8.49 7.53 14.83
N PHE A 94 -8.66 8.36 13.81
CA PHE A 94 -8.92 9.79 13.96
C PHE A 94 -10.39 10.10 13.68
N SER A 95 -10.90 11.18 14.28
CA SER A 95 -12.30 11.59 14.15
C SER A 95 -12.43 12.91 13.39
N ASN A 96 -11.43 13.78 13.46
CA ASN A 96 -11.45 15.08 12.80
C ASN A 96 -10.14 15.33 12.06
N ALA A 97 -10.25 15.99 10.91
CA ALA A 97 -9.13 16.57 10.17
C ALA A 97 -9.35 18.07 10.00
N LEU A 98 -8.46 18.89 10.55
CA LEU A 98 -8.46 20.34 10.35
C LEU A 98 -7.45 20.69 9.26
N VAL A 99 -7.93 20.99 8.06
CA VAL A 99 -7.09 21.48 6.97
C VAL A 99 -6.97 23.00 7.06
N THR A 100 -5.75 23.49 6.99
CA THR A 100 -5.40 24.91 6.99
C THR A 100 -4.64 25.24 5.71
N LEU A 101 -5.15 26.21 4.96
CA LEU A 101 -4.47 26.79 3.80
C LEU A 101 -3.86 28.13 4.20
N LYS A 102 -2.59 28.32 3.84
CA LYS A 102 -1.91 29.61 3.94
C LYS A 102 -1.75 30.18 2.54
N LEU A 103 -2.39 31.32 2.26
CA LEU A 103 -2.30 31.99 0.97
C LEU A 103 -1.13 32.97 0.92
N ASN A 104 -0.65 33.27 -0.28
CA ASN A 104 0.45 34.21 -0.47
C ASN A 104 0.05 35.67 -0.18
N LYS A 105 -1.21 36.07 -0.47
CA LYS A 105 -1.74 37.43 -0.29
C LYS A 105 -2.85 37.47 0.75
N ALA A 106 -2.89 38.56 1.54
CA ALA A 106 -3.79 38.78 2.66
C ALA A 106 -5.26 39.06 2.31
N ASN A 107 -5.49 39.67 1.14
CA ASN A 107 -6.79 40.21 0.73
C ASN A 107 -7.52 39.30 -0.27
N LEU A 108 -7.06 38.06 -0.45
CA LEU A 108 -7.77 37.08 -1.26
C LEU A 108 -8.88 36.43 -0.44
N GLU A 109 -10.05 36.26 -1.04
CA GLU A 109 -11.15 35.47 -0.50
C GLU A 109 -11.15 34.09 -1.17
N LEU A 110 -11.44 33.04 -0.40
CA LEU A 110 -11.59 31.69 -0.93
C LEU A 110 -12.99 31.42 -1.51
N GLY A 111 -13.94 32.35 -1.38
CA GLY A 111 -15.32 32.15 -1.82
C GLY A 111 -15.96 30.91 -1.18
N GLU A 112 -16.71 30.17 -2.00
CA GLU A 112 -17.38 28.91 -1.62
C GLU A 112 -16.46 27.69 -1.78
N ALA A 113 -15.15 27.83 -1.54
CA ALA A 113 -14.23 26.71 -1.62
C ALA A 113 -14.65 25.60 -0.64
N THR A 114 -14.82 24.41 -1.19
CA THR A 114 -15.17 23.19 -0.46
C THR A 114 -13.95 22.32 -0.31
N LEU A 115 -13.88 21.59 0.80
CA LEU A 115 -12.95 20.49 1.01
C LEU A 115 -13.75 19.21 1.09
N LYS A 116 -13.34 18.17 0.35
CA LYS A 116 -13.85 16.80 0.48
C LYS A 116 -12.71 15.87 0.86
N ALA A 117 -13.00 14.79 1.57
CA ALA A 117 -12.03 13.77 1.92
C ALA A 117 -12.60 12.37 1.74
N ARG A 118 -11.77 11.44 1.25
CA ARG A 118 -12.06 9.99 1.19
C ARG A 118 -10.91 9.17 1.76
N LYS A 119 -11.12 7.87 1.98
CA LYS A 119 -10.12 6.95 2.55
C LYS A 119 -10.04 5.65 1.75
N ALA A 120 -8.83 5.28 1.32
CA ALA A 120 -8.56 4.04 0.58
C ALA A 120 -7.07 3.67 0.64
N TYR A 121 -6.65 2.68 -0.14
CA TYR A 121 -5.24 2.52 -0.52
C TYR A 121 -4.99 3.33 -1.79
N ARG A 122 -3.92 4.14 -1.86
CA ARG A 122 -3.64 4.93 -3.08
C ARG A 122 -3.53 4.07 -4.34
N ALA A 123 -2.91 2.89 -4.24
CA ALA A 123 -2.82 1.97 -5.37
C ALA A 123 -4.20 1.50 -5.88
N TYR A 124 -5.20 1.42 -4.99
CA TYR A 124 -6.56 1.06 -5.37
C TYR A 124 -7.33 2.21 -6.05
N LEU A 125 -6.84 3.45 -5.91
CA LEU A 125 -7.38 4.65 -6.55
C LEU A 125 -6.73 4.96 -7.91
N LEU A 126 -5.78 4.12 -8.36
CA LEU A 126 -5.18 4.28 -9.69
C LEU A 126 -6.25 4.17 -10.79
N PRO A 127 -6.05 4.86 -11.93
CA PRO A 127 -6.94 4.74 -13.07
C PRO A 127 -7.15 3.29 -13.51
N GLU A 128 -8.35 2.98 -13.99
CA GLU A 128 -8.65 1.65 -14.51
C GLU A 128 -7.85 1.39 -15.80
N GLY A 129 -7.32 0.19 -15.92
CA GLY A 129 -6.72 -0.36 -17.13
C GLY A 129 -7.56 -1.49 -17.71
N GLU A 130 -7.17 -1.96 -18.90
CA GLU A 130 -7.83 -3.10 -19.54
C GLU A 130 -7.79 -4.35 -18.65
N PRO A 131 -8.82 -5.19 -18.66
CA PRO A 131 -8.80 -6.46 -17.92
C PRO A 131 -7.58 -7.32 -18.28
N ILE A 132 -7.04 -8.03 -17.30
CA ILE A 132 -5.88 -8.92 -17.48
C ILE A 132 -6.36 -10.37 -17.57
N GLY A 133 -5.89 -11.07 -18.61
CA GLY A 133 -6.14 -12.49 -18.83
C GLY A 133 -5.25 -13.43 -18.01
N PHE A 134 -5.10 -14.65 -18.49
CA PHE A 134 -4.25 -15.66 -17.89
C PHE A 134 -2.76 -15.29 -18.00
N PRO A 135 -1.94 -15.63 -17.00
CA PRO A 135 -0.50 -15.34 -17.01
C PRO A 135 0.26 -16.27 -17.96
N GLU A 136 1.48 -15.87 -18.33
CA GLU A 136 2.40 -16.65 -19.17
C GLU A 136 2.59 -18.09 -18.65
N GLY A 137 2.61 -19.06 -19.56
CA GLY A 137 2.81 -20.48 -19.25
C GLY A 137 1.58 -21.21 -18.71
N THR A 138 0.42 -20.54 -18.65
CA THR A 138 -0.82 -21.18 -18.19
C THR A 138 -1.35 -22.16 -19.25
N LEU A 139 -1.71 -23.36 -18.81
CA LEU A 139 -2.33 -24.41 -19.63
C LEU A 139 -3.84 -24.42 -19.41
N LEU A 140 -4.62 -24.31 -20.49
CA LEU A 140 -6.09 -24.10 -20.43
C LEU A 140 -6.83 -25.13 -21.28
N LYS A 141 -7.96 -25.62 -20.78
CA LYS A 141 -8.86 -26.53 -21.49
C LYS A 141 -10.25 -25.93 -21.59
N ASN A 142 -10.80 -25.86 -22.80
CA ASN A 142 -12.20 -25.55 -23.05
C ASN A 142 -12.79 -26.62 -23.96
N ALA A 143 -13.72 -27.43 -23.43
CA ALA A 143 -14.21 -28.64 -24.09
C ALA A 143 -13.04 -29.55 -24.55
N ASP A 144 -12.88 -29.76 -25.86
CA ASP A 144 -11.82 -30.59 -26.45
C ASP A 144 -10.59 -29.79 -26.89
N SER A 145 -10.67 -28.45 -26.88
CA SER A 145 -9.57 -27.56 -27.23
C SER A 145 -8.65 -27.34 -26.04
N LEU A 146 -7.34 -27.45 -26.30
CA LEU A 146 -6.27 -27.22 -25.34
C LEU A 146 -5.43 -26.03 -25.78
N PHE A 147 -5.05 -25.18 -24.83
CA PHE A 147 -4.33 -23.95 -25.09
C PHE A 147 -3.14 -23.77 -24.14
N LEU A 148 -2.14 -23.02 -24.60
CA LEU A 148 -1.04 -22.47 -23.81
C LEU A 148 -1.05 -20.96 -23.95
N VAL A 149 -0.88 -20.25 -22.83
CA VAL A 149 -0.55 -18.81 -22.86
C VAL A 149 0.94 -18.66 -23.11
N SER A 150 1.29 -18.07 -24.25
CA SER A 150 2.65 -17.95 -24.75
C SER A 150 2.89 -16.56 -25.33
N ASN A 151 3.85 -15.82 -24.78
CA ASN A 151 4.10 -14.41 -25.06
C ASN A 151 2.83 -13.54 -24.90
N GLY A 152 2.04 -13.81 -23.86
CA GLY A 152 0.78 -13.13 -23.57
C GLY A 152 -0.39 -13.48 -24.52
N GLN A 153 -0.15 -14.32 -25.54
CA GLN A 153 -1.17 -14.76 -26.48
C GLN A 153 -1.70 -16.16 -26.15
N LEU A 154 -2.96 -16.41 -26.47
CA LEU A 154 -3.59 -17.71 -26.38
C LEU A 154 -3.28 -18.53 -27.63
N LYS A 155 -2.50 -19.61 -27.49
CA LYS A 155 -2.14 -20.51 -28.60
C LYS A 155 -2.80 -21.87 -28.43
N GLU A 156 -3.61 -22.26 -29.40
CA GLU A 156 -4.29 -23.56 -29.39
C GLU A 156 -3.37 -24.68 -29.89
N PHE A 157 -3.39 -25.83 -29.22
CA PHE A 157 -2.76 -27.05 -29.74
C PHE A 157 -3.62 -27.66 -30.85
N SER A 158 -3.03 -27.94 -32.01
CA SER A 158 -3.81 -28.40 -33.16
C SER A 158 -4.43 -29.80 -32.97
N ASN A 159 -3.94 -30.58 -32.00
CA ASN A 159 -4.52 -31.85 -31.56
C ASN A 159 -3.83 -32.38 -30.28
N LEU A 160 -4.44 -33.39 -29.65
CA LEU A 160 -3.91 -34.08 -28.46
C LEU A 160 -2.59 -34.81 -28.71
N ILE A 161 -2.31 -35.23 -29.95
CA ILE A 161 -1.05 -35.93 -30.27
C ILE A 161 0.13 -34.97 -30.04
N ILE A 162 -0.01 -33.69 -30.40
CA ILE A 162 1.03 -32.67 -30.17
C ILE A 162 1.25 -32.44 -28.67
N VAL A 163 0.19 -32.34 -27.87
CA VAL A 163 0.28 -32.18 -26.41
C VAL A 163 1.07 -33.34 -25.78
N SER A 164 0.69 -34.57 -26.10
CA SER A 164 1.36 -35.77 -25.60
C SER A 164 2.80 -35.90 -26.11
N ALA A 165 3.04 -35.57 -27.39
CA ALA A 165 4.37 -35.63 -27.98
C ALA A 165 5.34 -34.60 -27.39
N LEU A 166 4.83 -33.42 -26.99
CA LEU A 166 5.60 -32.42 -26.26
C LEU A 166 5.76 -32.79 -24.78
N GLY A 167 4.93 -33.67 -24.24
CA GLY A 167 5.02 -34.15 -22.86
C GLY A 167 4.30 -33.27 -21.85
N PHE A 168 3.36 -32.42 -22.30
CA PHE A 168 2.46 -31.72 -21.38
C PHE A 168 1.53 -32.71 -20.69
N ASN A 169 1.32 -32.52 -19.39
CA ASN A 169 0.38 -33.33 -18.62
C ASN A 169 -1.07 -32.88 -18.91
N PRO A 170 -1.96 -33.71 -19.46
CA PRO A 170 -3.36 -33.33 -19.70
C PRO A 170 -4.12 -32.90 -18.43
N GLU A 171 -3.72 -33.41 -17.26
CA GLU A 171 -4.35 -33.06 -15.98
C GLU A 171 -3.92 -31.68 -15.45
N SER A 172 -2.85 -31.08 -16.00
CA SER A 172 -2.42 -29.73 -15.60
C SER A 172 -3.16 -28.61 -16.33
N PHE A 173 -4.02 -28.94 -17.29
CA PHE A 173 -4.84 -27.96 -18.00
C PHE A 173 -6.04 -27.54 -17.15
N ILE A 174 -6.13 -26.24 -16.88
CA ILE A 174 -7.22 -25.65 -16.12
C ILE A 174 -8.46 -25.61 -17.00
N SER A 175 -9.59 -26.17 -16.53
CA SER A 175 -10.86 -26.05 -17.23
C SER A 175 -11.39 -24.62 -17.16
N VAL A 176 -11.74 -24.04 -18.30
CA VAL A 176 -12.18 -22.64 -18.40
C VAL A 176 -13.41 -22.49 -19.28
N GLU A 177 -14.15 -21.40 -19.08
CA GLU A 177 -15.25 -21.03 -19.95
C GLU A 177 -14.72 -20.36 -21.22
N LYS A 178 -15.53 -20.36 -22.30
CA LYS A 178 -15.12 -19.74 -23.56
C LYS A 178 -14.90 -18.23 -23.41
N SER A 179 -15.71 -17.58 -22.59
CA SER A 179 -15.58 -16.15 -22.25
C SER A 179 -14.27 -15.83 -21.54
N ASP A 180 -13.69 -16.76 -20.76
CA ASP A 180 -12.40 -16.54 -20.10
C ASP A 180 -11.25 -16.42 -21.12
N LEU A 181 -11.38 -17.09 -22.27
CA LEU A 181 -10.36 -17.09 -23.32
C LEU A 181 -10.26 -15.73 -24.05
N GLU A 182 -11.32 -14.91 -23.99
CA GLU A 182 -11.37 -13.60 -24.66
C GLU A 182 -10.43 -12.55 -24.03
N TYR A 183 -9.92 -12.82 -22.83
CA TYR A 183 -9.01 -11.92 -22.10
C TYR A 183 -7.53 -12.06 -22.51
N ASN A 184 -7.19 -13.03 -23.36
CA ASN A 184 -5.88 -13.14 -24.00
C ASN A 184 -6.05 -13.03 -25.51
N LEU A 185 -5.19 -12.27 -26.18
CA LEU A 185 -5.23 -12.16 -27.64
C LEU A 185 -4.92 -13.52 -28.29
N PRO A 186 -5.60 -13.92 -29.37
CA PRO A 186 -5.29 -15.15 -30.07
C PRO A 186 -3.88 -15.08 -30.70
N GLY A 187 -3.14 -16.18 -30.62
CA GLY A 187 -1.85 -16.37 -31.26
C GLY A 187 -1.87 -17.52 -32.26
N GLU A 188 -0.72 -17.79 -32.88
CA GLU A 188 -0.58 -18.91 -33.83
C GLU A 188 -0.74 -20.27 -33.13
N ASN A 189 -1.43 -21.20 -33.81
CA ASN A 189 -1.64 -22.54 -33.29
C ASN A 189 -0.32 -23.33 -33.18
N ILE A 190 -0.20 -24.11 -32.11
CA ILE A 190 0.88 -25.05 -31.90
C ILE A 190 0.56 -26.30 -32.71
N SER A 191 1.18 -26.40 -33.89
CA SER A 191 0.94 -27.44 -34.89
C SER A 191 2.09 -28.45 -35.05
N SER A 192 3.20 -28.23 -34.34
CA SER A 192 4.43 -29.04 -34.45
C SER A 192 4.92 -29.46 -33.07
N SER A 193 5.34 -30.72 -32.95
CA SER A 193 6.01 -31.26 -31.76
C SER A 193 7.54 -31.19 -31.85
N LYS A 194 8.10 -30.56 -32.91
CA LYS A 194 9.55 -30.45 -33.09
C LYS A 194 10.20 -29.47 -32.13
N ASN A 195 9.49 -28.38 -31.82
CA ASN A 195 9.97 -27.30 -30.97
C ASN A 195 8.94 -27.02 -29.88
N TYR A 196 9.45 -26.70 -28.69
CA TYR A 196 8.63 -26.21 -27.59
C TYR A 196 8.25 -24.75 -27.81
N PRO A 197 6.99 -24.37 -27.53
CA PRO A 197 6.58 -22.97 -27.52
C PRO A 197 7.14 -22.24 -26.29
N ASP A 198 7.41 -20.94 -26.43
CA ASP A 198 7.65 -20.05 -25.28
C ASP A 198 6.50 -20.16 -24.28
N GLY A 199 6.79 -19.97 -22.99
CA GLY A 199 5.83 -20.20 -21.90
C GLY A 199 5.87 -21.64 -21.37
N SER A 200 6.52 -22.57 -22.07
CA SER A 200 6.69 -23.94 -21.59
C SER A 200 7.54 -23.99 -20.31
N LEU A 201 7.09 -24.77 -19.32
CA LEU A 201 7.77 -24.95 -18.05
C LEU A 201 8.48 -26.31 -18.02
N PHE A 202 9.66 -26.37 -17.43
CA PHE A 202 10.48 -27.59 -17.39
C PHE A 202 11.07 -27.85 -16.00
N ILE A 203 11.30 -29.14 -15.72
CA ILE A 203 12.14 -29.60 -14.62
C ILE A 203 13.36 -30.31 -15.21
N ILE A 204 14.56 -29.82 -14.91
CA ILE A 204 15.83 -30.40 -15.36
C ILE A 204 16.77 -30.45 -14.16
N ASN A 205 17.27 -31.64 -13.80
CA ASN A 205 18.12 -31.84 -12.63
C ASN A 205 17.54 -31.17 -11.36
N GLU A 206 16.27 -31.42 -11.07
CA GLU A 206 15.53 -30.88 -9.90
C GLU A 206 15.38 -29.34 -9.87
N LYS A 207 15.73 -28.66 -10.96
CA LYS A 207 15.56 -27.21 -11.11
C LYS A 207 14.44 -26.89 -12.09
N TYR A 208 13.76 -25.78 -11.83
CA TYR A 208 12.63 -25.33 -12.64
C TYR A 208 13.09 -24.28 -13.66
N PHE A 209 12.55 -24.35 -14.86
CA PHE A 209 12.85 -23.43 -15.95
C PHE A 209 11.59 -22.97 -16.68
N LEU A 210 11.61 -21.74 -17.18
CA LEU A 210 10.67 -21.21 -18.16
C LEU A 210 11.40 -21.05 -19.49
N LEU A 211 10.82 -21.54 -20.57
CA LEU A 211 11.30 -21.25 -21.92
C LEU A 211 10.77 -19.89 -22.37
N GLU A 212 11.67 -18.96 -22.66
CA GLU A 212 11.35 -17.62 -23.12
C GLU A 212 12.38 -17.22 -24.19
N GLN A 213 11.90 -16.81 -25.37
CA GLN A 213 12.74 -16.40 -26.50
C GLN A 213 13.78 -17.48 -26.88
N GLY A 214 13.39 -18.76 -26.80
CA GLY A 214 14.26 -19.89 -27.11
C GLY A 214 15.35 -20.20 -26.07
N GLN A 215 15.37 -19.52 -24.93
CA GLN A 215 16.30 -19.80 -23.83
C GLN A 215 15.58 -20.30 -22.58
N LEU A 216 16.25 -21.15 -21.80
CA LEU A 216 15.74 -21.65 -20.53
C LEU A 216 16.17 -20.73 -19.39
N ARG A 217 15.21 -20.01 -18.82
CA ARG A 217 15.39 -19.16 -17.65
C ARG A 217 15.11 -19.94 -16.37
N GLU A 218 16.12 -20.13 -15.54
CA GLU A 218 16.03 -20.86 -14.28
C GLU A 218 15.26 -20.05 -13.22
N PHE A 219 14.37 -20.70 -12.47
CA PHE A 219 13.83 -20.11 -11.23
C PHE A 219 14.87 -20.19 -10.12
N ILE A 220 15.01 -19.13 -9.33
CA ILE A 220 16.03 -19.08 -8.27
C ILE A 220 15.87 -20.16 -7.20
N SER A 221 14.65 -20.71 -7.04
CA SER A 221 14.35 -21.83 -6.16
C SER A 221 13.01 -22.49 -6.52
N PRO A 222 12.73 -23.71 -6.01
CA PRO A 222 11.40 -24.32 -6.11
C PRO A 222 10.30 -23.43 -5.52
N LYS A 223 10.57 -22.71 -4.42
CA LYS A 223 9.59 -21.78 -3.82
C LYS A 223 9.28 -20.61 -4.76
N ALA A 224 10.27 -20.10 -5.48
CA ALA A 224 10.06 -19.06 -6.48
C ALA A 224 9.15 -19.56 -7.63
N PHE A 225 9.36 -20.80 -8.09
CA PHE A 225 8.45 -21.44 -9.04
C PHE A 225 7.03 -21.61 -8.48
N SER A 226 6.89 -22.20 -7.28
CA SER A 226 5.58 -22.45 -6.64
C SER A 226 4.82 -21.17 -6.28
N SER A 227 5.48 -20.01 -6.22
CA SER A 227 4.80 -18.72 -6.06
C SER A 227 3.97 -18.30 -7.28
N ARG A 228 4.12 -19.01 -8.42
CA ARG A 228 3.45 -18.73 -9.71
C ARG A 228 2.77 -19.95 -10.29
N TYR A 229 3.42 -21.12 -10.24
CA TYR A 229 3.03 -22.31 -11.00
C TYR A 229 2.91 -23.54 -10.12
N SER A 230 2.10 -24.49 -10.58
CA SER A 230 2.03 -25.83 -9.99
C SER A 230 3.07 -26.74 -10.63
N GLU A 231 3.68 -27.63 -9.84
CA GLU A 231 4.74 -28.55 -10.30
C GLU A 231 4.30 -29.44 -11.45
N ASN A 232 3.03 -29.89 -11.46
CA ASN A 232 2.47 -30.72 -12.51
C ASN A 232 2.35 -30.03 -13.89
N MET A 233 2.55 -28.71 -13.98
CA MET A 233 2.60 -27.98 -15.25
C MET A 233 3.95 -28.11 -15.95
N ALA A 234 5.00 -28.50 -15.22
CA ALA A 234 6.36 -28.54 -15.75
C ALA A 234 6.69 -29.91 -16.36
N ILE A 235 7.38 -29.89 -17.50
CA ILE A 235 7.77 -31.07 -18.27
C ILE A 235 9.15 -31.52 -17.79
N VAL A 236 9.27 -32.78 -17.39
CA VAL A 236 10.56 -33.35 -16.96
C VAL A 236 11.45 -33.58 -18.18
N LYS A 237 12.70 -33.10 -18.11
CA LYS A 237 13.72 -33.23 -19.15
C LYS A 237 15.09 -33.53 -18.53
N GLU A 238 15.94 -34.17 -19.33
CA GLU A 238 17.32 -34.47 -18.98
C GLU A 238 18.26 -33.32 -19.35
N ALA A 239 19.49 -33.35 -18.82
CA ALA A 239 20.47 -32.28 -19.02
C ALA A 239 20.91 -32.07 -20.48
N ASP A 240 20.73 -33.06 -21.36
CA ASP A 240 21.03 -32.91 -22.78
C ASP A 240 20.08 -31.95 -23.50
N PHE A 241 18.93 -31.65 -22.91
CA PHE A 241 17.96 -30.67 -23.41
C PHE A 241 18.56 -29.26 -23.57
N PHE A 242 19.58 -28.92 -22.76
CA PHE A 242 20.32 -27.66 -22.87
C PHE A 242 21.04 -27.48 -24.22
N LYS A 243 21.27 -28.56 -24.97
CA LYS A 243 21.87 -28.48 -26.32
C LYS A 243 20.93 -27.83 -27.33
N ALA A 244 19.62 -28.03 -27.17
CA ALA A 244 18.59 -27.46 -28.04
C ALA A 244 18.12 -26.09 -27.52
N TYR A 245 18.03 -25.93 -26.19
CA TYR A 245 17.58 -24.72 -25.54
C TYR A 245 18.63 -24.27 -24.51
N PRO A 246 19.52 -23.33 -24.86
CA PRO A 246 20.59 -22.93 -23.96
C PRO A 246 20.06 -22.27 -22.69
N HIS A 247 20.84 -22.38 -21.62
CA HIS A 247 20.58 -21.71 -20.35
C HIS A 247 20.68 -20.19 -20.53
N SER A 248 19.75 -19.47 -19.92
CA SER A 248 19.78 -18.00 -19.85
C SER A 248 20.48 -17.54 -18.58
N GLU A 249 21.35 -16.53 -18.69
CA GLU A 249 21.97 -15.89 -17.52
C GLU A 249 20.94 -15.23 -16.58
N ASN A 250 19.78 -14.84 -17.14
CA ASN A 250 18.71 -14.18 -16.39
C ASN A 250 17.80 -15.19 -15.70
N LYS A 251 17.90 -15.28 -14.38
CA LYS A 251 17.01 -16.09 -13.56
C LYS A 251 15.65 -15.44 -13.31
N ILE A 252 14.71 -16.22 -12.77
CA ILE A 252 13.36 -15.80 -12.42
C ILE A 252 13.19 -15.87 -10.90
N GLY A 253 12.81 -14.74 -10.31
CA GLY A 253 12.49 -14.63 -8.89
C GLY A 253 11.06 -15.05 -8.54
N PHE A 254 10.70 -14.82 -7.28
CA PHE A 254 9.34 -14.91 -6.76
C PHE A 254 8.37 -14.04 -7.56
N ASN A 255 7.09 -14.36 -7.47
CA ASN A 255 5.99 -13.59 -8.04
C ASN A 255 5.99 -12.15 -7.47
N PRO A 256 5.73 -11.08 -8.26
CA PRO A 256 5.71 -9.72 -7.71
C PRO A 256 4.62 -9.58 -6.63
N SER A 257 4.87 -8.80 -5.60
CA SER A 257 4.06 -8.73 -4.37
C SER A 257 4.04 -10.00 -3.52
N THR A 258 4.94 -10.98 -3.75
CA THR A 258 5.21 -12.02 -2.76
C THR A 258 5.87 -11.41 -1.53
N LEU A 259 5.35 -11.72 -0.35
CA LEU A 259 5.94 -11.36 0.95
C LEU A 259 6.94 -12.43 1.37
N VAL A 260 8.15 -12.02 1.70
CA VAL A 260 9.22 -12.93 2.13
C VAL A 260 9.85 -12.45 3.43
N SER A 261 10.34 -13.38 4.25
CA SER A 261 11.11 -13.07 5.45
C SER A 261 12.52 -13.63 5.41
N TYR A 262 13.47 -12.84 5.91
CA TYR A 262 14.85 -13.23 6.11
C TYR A 262 15.36 -12.60 7.42
N GLY A 263 15.80 -13.44 8.35
CA GLY A 263 16.03 -13.01 9.74
C GLY A 263 14.74 -12.46 10.37
N GLU A 264 14.84 -11.29 10.99
CA GLU A 264 13.69 -10.61 11.62
C GLU A 264 12.97 -9.62 10.68
N SER A 265 13.44 -9.50 9.43
CA SER A 265 12.90 -8.52 8.47
C SER A 265 11.93 -9.17 7.50
N VAL A 266 10.85 -8.44 7.18
CA VAL A 266 9.91 -8.79 6.11
C VAL A 266 10.10 -7.86 4.94
N TYR A 267 9.94 -8.42 3.76
CA TYR A 267 10.13 -7.74 2.49
C TYR A 267 8.97 -8.04 1.55
N ILE A 268 8.73 -7.13 0.61
CA ILE A 268 7.87 -7.38 -0.54
C ILE A 268 8.70 -7.36 -1.82
N VAL A 269 8.51 -8.38 -2.65
CA VAL A 269 9.18 -8.49 -3.95
C VAL A 269 8.47 -7.60 -4.97
N ALA A 270 9.21 -6.88 -5.80
CA ALA A 270 8.67 -6.15 -6.94
C ALA A 270 9.57 -6.36 -8.16
N GLU A 271 9.24 -7.38 -8.96
CA GLU A 271 10.06 -7.82 -10.11
C GLU A 271 11.50 -8.18 -9.71
N LYS A 272 12.49 -7.35 -10.09
CA LYS A 272 13.92 -7.53 -9.76
C LYS A 272 14.34 -6.85 -8.46
N ASP A 273 13.44 -6.06 -7.88
CA ASP A 273 13.67 -5.28 -6.67
C ASP A 273 13.02 -5.95 -5.46
N ILE A 274 13.54 -5.63 -4.27
CA ILE A 274 12.93 -6.02 -3.00
C ILE A 274 12.86 -4.84 -2.04
N PHE A 275 11.71 -4.66 -1.38
CA PHE A 275 11.46 -3.53 -0.50
C PHE A 275 11.34 -4.04 0.95
N PRO A 276 12.28 -3.69 1.84
CA PRO A 276 12.13 -3.97 3.27
C PRO A 276 10.97 -3.16 3.84
N ILE A 277 10.15 -3.77 4.68
CA ILE A 277 9.03 -3.10 5.35
C ILE A 277 9.52 -2.50 6.67
N ASP A 278 9.24 -1.21 6.91
CA ASP A 278 9.87 -0.46 8.00
C ASP A 278 9.39 -0.84 9.43
N SER A 279 8.20 -1.43 9.54
CA SER A 279 7.56 -1.70 10.83
C SER A 279 6.38 -2.66 10.68
N ILE A 280 6.01 -3.30 11.79
CA ILE A 280 4.78 -4.11 11.92
C ILE A 280 3.56 -3.25 11.61
N GLU A 281 3.53 -2.00 12.08
CA GLU A 281 2.43 -1.10 11.82
C GLU A 281 2.27 -0.79 10.33
N THR A 282 3.36 -0.59 9.57
CA THR A 282 3.27 -0.43 8.12
C THR A 282 2.79 -1.71 7.45
N PHE A 283 3.29 -2.88 7.87
CA PHE A 283 2.85 -4.18 7.35
C PHE A 283 1.33 -4.34 7.48
N GLU A 284 0.80 -4.16 8.69
CA GLU A 284 -0.64 -4.25 8.98
C GLU A 284 -1.44 -3.14 8.27
N ALA A 285 -0.92 -1.90 8.27
CA ALA A 285 -1.59 -0.78 7.63
C ALA A 285 -1.64 -0.89 6.10
N MET A 286 -0.77 -1.71 5.50
CA MET A 286 -0.84 -2.08 4.09
C MET A 286 -1.79 -3.23 3.82
N GLY A 287 -2.39 -3.84 4.84
CA GLY A 287 -3.31 -4.96 4.70
C GLY A 287 -2.63 -6.28 4.37
N PHE A 288 -1.33 -6.40 4.63
CA PHE A 288 -0.60 -7.65 4.50
C PHE A 288 -0.94 -8.61 5.67
N ASP A 289 -0.88 -9.91 5.41
CA ASP A 289 -1.12 -10.97 6.39
C ASP A 289 0.18 -11.72 6.70
N TRP A 290 0.48 -11.92 7.97
CA TRP A 290 1.66 -12.67 8.43
C TRP A 290 1.65 -14.13 7.96
N ASN A 291 0.47 -14.71 7.71
CA ASN A 291 0.33 -16.06 7.15
C ASN A 291 0.74 -16.14 5.67
N ASP A 292 1.00 -15.01 5.03
CA ASP A 292 1.39 -14.92 3.63
C ASP A 292 2.91 -14.76 3.45
N VAL A 293 3.64 -14.61 4.56
CA VAL A 293 5.07 -14.39 4.55
C VAL A 293 5.82 -15.72 4.37
N LEU A 294 6.60 -15.81 3.29
CA LEU A 294 7.41 -16.99 2.99
C LEU A 294 8.83 -16.84 3.54
N PRO A 295 9.32 -17.75 4.40
CA PRO A 295 10.71 -17.71 4.85
C PRO A 295 11.66 -18.11 3.71
N VAL A 296 12.69 -17.28 3.49
CA VAL A 296 13.68 -17.46 2.42
C VAL A 296 15.11 -17.53 2.95
N GLY A 297 16.01 -18.13 2.17
CA GLY A 297 17.43 -18.22 2.47
C GLY A 297 18.25 -17.01 2.00
N ALA A 298 19.54 -17.00 2.35
CA ALA A 298 20.48 -15.95 1.94
C ALA A 298 20.64 -15.87 0.41
N ASP A 299 20.73 -17.01 -0.27
CA ASP A 299 20.88 -17.08 -1.72
C ASP A 299 19.66 -16.47 -2.44
N GLU A 300 18.45 -16.81 -1.96
CA GLU A 300 17.20 -16.32 -2.52
C GLU A 300 17.03 -14.81 -2.36
N ILE A 301 17.37 -14.25 -1.19
CA ILE A 301 17.24 -12.80 -0.96
C ILE A 301 18.34 -12.00 -1.67
N SER A 302 19.54 -12.58 -1.83
CA SER A 302 20.67 -11.92 -2.51
C SER A 302 20.44 -11.69 -4.01
N PHE A 303 19.45 -12.38 -4.59
CA PHE A 303 19.06 -12.21 -5.99
C PHE A 303 18.49 -10.81 -6.29
N TYR A 304 17.88 -10.15 -5.30
CA TYR A 304 17.15 -8.90 -5.52
C TYR A 304 17.99 -7.66 -5.20
N GLU A 305 17.73 -6.58 -5.94
CA GLU A 305 18.24 -5.28 -5.55
C GLU A 305 17.39 -4.70 -4.41
N LYS A 306 17.99 -4.57 -3.22
CA LYS A 306 17.32 -3.97 -2.07
C LYS A 306 17.07 -2.48 -2.30
N LYS A 307 15.80 -2.08 -2.35
CA LYS A 307 15.37 -0.69 -2.48
C LYS A 307 15.10 -0.04 -1.13
N LYS A 308 14.67 1.22 -1.18
CA LYS A 308 14.28 2.01 0.00
C LYS A 308 13.20 1.28 0.80
N LEU A 309 13.14 1.61 2.10
CA LEU A 309 12.09 1.11 2.98
C LEU A 309 10.71 1.41 2.40
N LEU A 310 9.88 0.39 2.38
CA LEU A 310 8.46 0.54 2.20
C LEU A 310 7.89 0.95 3.57
N SER A 311 7.37 2.17 3.59
CA SER A 311 6.89 2.86 4.78
C SER A 311 5.40 3.15 4.66
N LEU A 312 4.81 3.72 5.70
CA LEU A 312 3.41 4.12 5.68
C LEU A 312 3.06 5.04 4.50
N SER A 313 3.97 5.88 4.02
CA SER A 313 3.74 6.78 2.87
C SER A 313 3.96 6.12 1.51
N SER A 314 4.42 4.86 1.47
CA SER A 314 4.60 4.11 0.23
C SER A 314 3.26 3.65 -0.34
N SER A 315 3.20 3.50 -1.67
CA SER A 315 2.09 2.83 -2.35
C SER A 315 2.36 1.33 -2.42
N HIS A 316 1.32 0.53 -2.64
CA HIS A 316 1.48 -0.89 -2.93
C HIS A 316 2.27 -1.09 -4.24
N PRO A 317 3.17 -2.08 -4.30
CA PRO A 317 3.94 -2.36 -5.51
C PRO A 317 3.11 -3.06 -6.59
N LYS A 318 3.69 -3.16 -7.79
CA LYS A 318 3.15 -3.94 -8.91
C LYS A 318 2.98 -5.42 -8.53
N GLY A 319 1.88 -6.01 -8.98
CA GLY A 319 1.48 -7.38 -8.68
C GLY A 319 0.57 -7.52 -7.46
N THR A 320 0.33 -6.42 -6.72
CA THR A 320 -0.61 -6.43 -5.60
C THR A 320 -2.01 -6.64 -6.13
N VAL A 321 -2.74 -7.55 -5.51
CA VAL A 321 -4.13 -7.85 -5.82
C VAL A 321 -5.02 -7.35 -4.70
N PHE A 322 -6.09 -6.66 -5.05
CA PHE A 322 -7.15 -6.23 -4.15
C PHE A 322 -8.41 -7.06 -4.41
N LEU A 323 -9.15 -7.38 -3.34
CA LEU A 323 -10.48 -7.97 -3.41
C LEU A 323 -11.46 -7.06 -2.69
N ASN A 324 -12.36 -6.44 -3.45
CA ASN A 324 -13.48 -5.71 -2.86
C ASN A 324 -14.52 -6.72 -2.35
N SER A 325 -14.69 -6.76 -1.03
CA SER A 325 -15.53 -7.75 -0.35
C SER A 325 -17.02 -7.62 -0.67
N LYS A 326 -17.47 -6.42 -1.08
CA LYS A 326 -18.88 -6.08 -1.32
C LYS A 326 -19.32 -6.54 -2.71
N ASN A 327 -18.59 -6.14 -3.74
CA ASN A 327 -18.92 -6.48 -5.14
C ASN A 327 -18.14 -7.69 -5.68
N LYS A 328 -17.23 -8.27 -4.88
CA LYS A 328 -16.36 -9.40 -5.25
C LYS A 328 -15.46 -9.12 -6.45
N ARG A 329 -15.18 -7.84 -6.75
CA ARG A 329 -14.27 -7.43 -7.83
C ARG A 329 -12.82 -7.67 -7.38
N TRP A 330 -12.08 -8.40 -8.19
CA TRP A 330 -10.64 -8.61 -8.04
C TRP A 330 -9.90 -7.68 -8.97
N GLU A 331 -8.85 -7.04 -8.48
CA GLU A 331 -8.10 -6.04 -9.23
C GLU A 331 -6.62 -6.17 -8.95
N ILE A 332 -5.78 -6.12 -9.99
CA ILE A 332 -4.33 -6.22 -9.87
C ILE A 332 -3.67 -4.92 -10.30
N ILE A 333 -2.62 -4.53 -9.57
CA ILE A 333 -1.83 -3.34 -9.88
C ILE A 333 -0.74 -3.70 -10.87
N ALA A 334 -0.78 -3.09 -12.06
CA ALA A 334 0.23 -3.25 -13.08
C ALA A 334 0.38 -1.94 -13.86
N ASP A 335 1.61 -1.61 -14.25
CA ASP A 335 1.92 -0.51 -15.17
C ASP A 335 1.26 0.84 -14.81
N GLY A 336 1.21 1.14 -13.51
CA GLY A 336 0.63 2.38 -12.97
C GLY A 336 -0.89 2.46 -13.01
N LYS A 337 -1.58 1.36 -13.35
CA LYS A 337 -3.04 1.25 -13.40
C LYS A 337 -3.53 0.11 -12.52
N LYS A 338 -4.83 0.14 -12.27
CA LYS A 338 -5.57 -0.95 -11.64
C LYS A 338 -6.36 -1.71 -12.71
N HIS A 339 -6.03 -2.96 -12.91
CA HIS A 339 -6.64 -3.79 -13.94
C HIS A 339 -7.65 -4.74 -13.32
N LEU A 340 -8.80 -4.92 -13.98
CA LEU A 340 -9.74 -5.97 -13.60
C LEU A 340 -9.05 -7.33 -13.75
N LEU A 341 -9.16 -8.15 -12.71
CA LEU A 341 -8.76 -9.55 -12.75
C LEU A 341 -10.04 -10.41 -12.73
N PRO A 342 -10.50 -10.94 -13.88
CA PRO A 342 -11.76 -11.66 -13.94
C PRO A 342 -11.83 -12.84 -12.95
N MET A 343 -12.92 -12.91 -12.20
CA MET A 343 -13.14 -13.96 -11.21
C MET A 343 -13.25 -15.34 -11.88
N GLY A 344 -12.84 -16.40 -11.17
CA GLY A 344 -12.96 -17.77 -11.67
C GLY A 344 -11.58 -18.34 -11.99
N SER A 345 -11.42 -18.94 -13.17
CA SER A 345 -10.19 -19.63 -13.53
C SER A 345 -9.00 -18.65 -13.71
N ILE A 346 -9.25 -17.42 -14.19
CA ILE A 346 -8.19 -16.39 -14.34
C ILE A 346 -7.61 -16.02 -12.98
N THR A 347 -8.41 -15.51 -12.03
CA THR A 347 -7.93 -15.21 -10.66
C THR A 347 -7.16 -16.37 -10.00
N LYS A 348 -7.62 -17.61 -10.17
CA LYS A 348 -6.94 -18.80 -9.65
C LYS A 348 -5.57 -19.03 -10.29
N ALA A 349 -5.46 -18.86 -11.61
CA ALA A 349 -4.20 -19.05 -12.35
C ALA A 349 -3.11 -18.07 -11.92
N TRP A 350 -3.48 -16.87 -11.45
CA TRP A 350 -2.52 -15.90 -10.92
C TRP A 350 -1.95 -16.31 -9.54
N ASN A 351 -2.62 -17.21 -8.82
CA ASN A 351 -2.23 -17.73 -7.51
C ASN A 351 -1.82 -16.63 -6.51
N LYS A 352 -2.61 -15.55 -6.46
CA LYS A 352 -2.37 -14.39 -5.60
C LYS A 352 -3.31 -14.37 -4.41
N LYS A 353 -2.76 -14.03 -3.24
CA LYS A 353 -3.54 -13.70 -2.07
C LYS A 353 -3.92 -12.22 -2.11
N PRO A 354 -5.22 -11.87 -2.09
CA PRO A 354 -5.63 -10.48 -2.21
C PRO A 354 -5.60 -9.75 -0.87
N ILE A 355 -5.40 -8.44 -0.94
CA ILE A 355 -5.71 -7.53 0.16
C ILE A 355 -7.21 -7.27 0.14
N ILE A 356 -7.91 -7.62 1.22
CA ILE A 356 -9.36 -7.49 1.31
C ILE A 356 -9.74 -6.03 1.61
N ILE A 357 -10.67 -5.50 0.81
CA ILE A 357 -11.28 -4.18 0.99
C ILE A 357 -12.72 -4.40 1.44
N TYR A 358 -13.00 -4.12 2.72
CA TYR A 358 -14.30 -4.39 3.34
C TYR A 358 -15.36 -3.35 2.97
N GLU A 359 -14.99 -2.08 3.12
CA GLU A 359 -15.80 -0.93 2.73
C GLU A 359 -14.96 -0.11 1.76
N ASP A 360 -15.49 0.09 0.55
CA ASP A 360 -14.88 0.96 -0.46
C ASP A 360 -15.21 2.41 -0.13
N GLY A 361 -14.19 3.16 0.27
CA GLY A 361 -14.31 4.57 0.59
C GLY A 361 -14.12 5.46 -0.63
N SER A 362 -13.90 4.91 -1.83
CA SER A 362 -13.61 5.68 -3.05
C SER A 362 -14.65 6.76 -3.34
N ASP A 363 -15.91 6.49 -3.00
CA ASP A 363 -17.05 7.34 -3.37
C ASP A 363 -17.72 8.00 -2.15
N VAL A 364 -17.21 7.74 -0.94
CA VAL A 364 -17.77 8.30 0.30
C VAL A 364 -16.92 9.47 0.74
N PHE A 365 -17.53 10.65 0.72
CA PHE A 365 -16.89 11.89 1.07
C PHE A 365 -17.48 12.49 2.34
N SER A 366 -16.60 13.05 3.17
CA SER A 366 -16.98 14.07 4.15
C SER A 366 -16.56 15.44 3.62
N ASP A 367 -17.36 16.47 3.86
CA ASP A 367 -17.13 17.80 3.31
C ASP A 367 -17.20 18.94 4.35
N CYS A 368 -16.60 20.08 4.02
CA CYS A 368 -16.76 21.34 4.73
C CYS A 368 -16.48 22.55 3.83
N LEU A 369 -16.88 23.74 4.29
CA LEU A 369 -16.55 25.02 3.66
C LEU A 369 -15.38 25.71 4.40
N PHE A 370 -14.46 26.30 3.63
CA PHE A 370 -13.34 27.04 4.22
C PHE A 370 -13.81 28.35 4.86
N THR A 371 -13.35 28.61 6.09
CA THR A 371 -13.61 29.86 6.81
C THR A 371 -12.31 30.59 7.11
N LYS A 372 -12.34 31.92 7.06
CA LYS A 372 -11.18 32.76 7.40
C LYS A 372 -10.97 32.77 8.91
N LYS A 373 -9.74 32.55 9.36
CA LYS A 373 -9.42 32.64 10.79
C LYS A 373 -9.39 34.10 11.24
N THR A 374 -10.27 34.49 12.16
CA THR A 374 -10.48 35.88 12.63
C THR A 374 -9.20 36.59 13.09
N ILE A 375 -8.18 35.83 13.55
CA ILE A 375 -6.94 36.38 14.15
C ILE A 375 -5.73 36.22 13.21
N ALA A 376 -5.78 35.38 12.17
CA ALA A 376 -4.62 35.06 11.33
C ALA A 376 -4.84 35.48 9.87
N ILE A 377 -4.22 36.60 9.50
CA ILE A 377 -4.20 37.13 8.14
C ILE A 377 -3.61 36.05 7.20
N ARG A 378 -4.28 35.74 6.07
CA ARG A 378 -3.94 34.70 5.06
C ARG A 378 -4.25 33.24 5.38
N LYS A 379 -4.80 32.92 6.56
CA LYS A 379 -5.10 31.53 6.93
C LYS A 379 -6.59 31.22 6.83
N PHE A 380 -6.89 30.15 6.11
CA PHE A 380 -8.23 29.61 5.96
C PHE A 380 -8.27 28.19 6.50
N GLN A 381 -9.36 27.82 7.16
CA GLN A 381 -9.48 26.54 7.84
C GLN A 381 -10.81 25.86 7.52
N CYS A 382 -10.76 24.53 7.44
CA CYS A 382 -11.90 23.67 7.20
C CYS A 382 -11.73 22.43 8.09
N GLN A 383 -12.70 22.15 8.94
CA GLN A 383 -12.68 20.96 9.79
C GLN A 383 -13.66 19.93 9.22
N ILE A 384 -13.13 18.77 8.85
CA ILE A 384 -13.91 17.63 8.36
C ILE A 384 -14.06 16.59 9.48
N ASP A 385 -15.28 16.11 9.65
CA ASP A 385 -15.57 14.89 10.41
C ASP A 385 -15.22 13.66 9.56
N ILE A 386 -14.12 13.01 9.91
CA ILE A 386 -13.63 11.78 9.27
C ILE A 386 -13.99 10.53 10.08
N GLU A 387 -14.83 10.66 11.11
CA GLU A 387 -15.25 9.51 11.92
C GLU A 387 -16.00 8.48 11.07
N LYS A 388 -16.78 8.94 10.08
CA LYS A 388 -17.44 8.07 9.10
C LYS A 388 -16.43 7.27 8.29
N LEU A 389 -15.26 7.83 8.00
CA LEU A 389 -14.21 7.21 7.20
C LEU A 389 -13.37 6.17 7.98
N LYS A 390 -13.53 6.06 9.31
CA LYS A 390 -12.62 5.27 10.16
C LYS A 390 -12.63 3.77 9.86
N ASN A 391 -13.77 3.23 9.41
CA ASN A 391 -13.97 1.79 9.16
C ASN A 391 -13.61 1.38 7.73
N PHE A 392 -13.43 2.34 6.82
CA PHE A 392 -13.01 2.06 5.46
C PHE A 392 -11.60 1.50 5.42
N SER A 393 -11.41 0.52 4.53
CA SER A 393 -10.11 -0.12 4.34
C SER A 393 -9.12 0.87 3.72
N GLY A 394 -7.84 0.70 4.02
CA GLY A 394 -6.80 1.64 3.59
C GLY A 394 -6.22 2.47 4.71
N LYS A 395 -5.00 2.95 4.46
CA LYS A 395 -4.23 3.84 5.33
C LYS A 395 -4.16 5.27 4.80
N ASP A 396 -4.58 5.49 3.56
CA ASP A 396 -4.41 6.74 2.85
C ASP A 396 -5.72 7.52 2.85
N PHE A 397 -5.62 8.82 3.12
CA PHE A 397 -6.69 9.79 2.94
C PHE A 397 -6.34 10.68 1.76
N GLU A 398 -7.30 10.86 0.86
CA GLU A 398 -7.18 11.75 -0.28
C GLU A 398 -8.16 12.91 -0.08
N PHE A 399 -7.65 14.12 -0.21
CA PHE A 399 -8.38 15.36 0.00
C PHE A 399 -8.52 16.11 -1.31
N PHE A 400 -9.66 16.74 -1.50
CA PHE A 400 -10.01 17.49 -2.69
C PHE A 400 -10.47 18.88 -2.29
N ILE A 401 -9.80 19.90 -2.80
CA ILE A 401 -10.23 21.29 -2.67
C ILE A 401 -10.81 21.73 -4.02
N SER A 402 -12.03 22.23 -4.02
CA SER A 402 -12.73 22.66 -5.23
C SER A 402 -13.53 23.95 -5.00
N GLY A 403 -13.82 24.68 -6.08
CA GLY A 403 -14.61 25.93 -6.00
C GLY A 403 -13.80 27.15 -5.55
N GLN A 404 -12.47 27.04 -5.47
CA GLN A 404 -11.58 28.17 -5.20
C GLN A 404 -11.37 29.05 -6.44
N PRO A 405 -11.27 30.38 -6.26
CA PRO A 405 -10.82 31.25 -7.34
C PRO A 405 -9.34 30.98 -7.68
N LYS A 406 -8.84 31.64 -8.73
CA LYS A 406 -7.41 31.62 -9.07
C LYS A 406 -6.59 32.22 -7.92
N ILE A 407 -5.96 31.35 -7.12
CA ILE A 407 -5.17 31.72 -5.94
C ILE A 407 -3.78 31.10 -6.01
N ARG A 408 -2.92 31.51 -5.08
CA ARG A 408 -1.64 30.85 -4.81
C ARG A 408 -1.59 30.44 -3.34
N VAL A 409 -1.51 29.13 -3.12
CA VAL A 409 -1.33 28.51 -1.81
C VAL A 409 0.16 28.37 -1.54
N ASP A 410 0.64 28.90 -0.42
CA ASP A 410 2.05 28.76 -0.01
C ASP A 410 2.27 27.45 0.76
N GLU A 411 1.28 27.04 1.55
CA GLU A 411 1.38 25.90 2.46
C GLU A 411 0.00 25.28 2.73
N ILE A 412 -0.02 23.94 2.78
CA ILE A 412 -1.14 23.14 3.27
C ILE A 412 -0.70 22.50 4.58
N ASN A 413 -1.56 22.59 5.59
CA ASN A 413 -1.37 21.92 6.86
C ASN A 413 -2.63 21.13 7.21
N ILE A 414 -2.47 19.90 7.67
CA ILE A 414 -3.57 19.06 8.14
C ILE A 414 -3.27 18.61 9.55
N LYS A 415 -4.19 18.86 10.46
CA LYS A 415 -4.11 18.37 11.83
C LYS A 415 -5.21 17.36 12.10
N PHE A 416 -4.81 16.11 12.34
CA PHE A 416 -5.69 15.02 12.73
C PHE A 416 -5.85 14.96 14.24
N SER A 417 -7.07 14.74 14.69
CA SER A 417 -7.39 14.63 16.12
C SER A 417 -8.48 13.60 16.38
N GLN A 418 -8.48 13.06 17.60
CA GLN A 418 -9.50 12.14 18.07
C GLN A 418 -10.58 12.90 18.85
N LYS A 419 -11.81 12.39 18.82
CA LYS A 419 -12.85 12.86 19.74
C LYS A 419 -12.45 12.54 21.18
N VAL A 420 -12.44 13.56 22.03
CA VAL A 420 -12.16 13.40 23.46
C VAL A 420 -13.34 12.68 24.10
N GLY A 421 -13.05 11.56 24.76
CA GLY A 421 -14.08 10.73 25.39
C GLY A 421 -13.49 9.51 26.08
N TRP A 422 -14.29 8.92 26.98
CA TRP A 422 -13.88 7.75 27.77
C TRP A 422 -13.58 6.53 26.90
N GLU A 423 -14.37 6.29 25.85
CA GLU A 423 -14.15 5.18 24.91
C GLU A 423 -12.80 5.29 24.19
N THR A 424 -12.48 6.47 23.66
CA THR A 424 -11.17 6.75 23.03
C THR A 424 -10.02 6.51 24.00
N LEU A 425 -10.17 6.97 25.25
CA LEU A 425 -9.17 6.76 26.31
C LEU A 425 -8.96 5.27 26.60
N LYS A 426 -10.04 4.50 26.73
CA LYS A 426 -9.99 3.05 27.01
C LYS A 426 -9.26 2.30 25.88
N ILE A 427 -9.57 2.60 24.62
CA ILE A 427 -8.90 2.01 23.44
C ILE A 427 -7.41 2.38 23.42
N ARG A 428 -7.06 3.62 23.79
CA ARG A 428 -5.67 4.06 23.85
C ARG A 428 -4.88 3.32 24.93
N LEU A 429 -5.42 3.24 26.14
CA LEU A 429 -4.78 2.50 27.23
C LEU A 429 -4.57 1.02 26.88
N SER A 430 -5.55 0.37 26.27
CA SER A 430 -5.38 -1.02 25.82
C SER A 430 -4.31 -1.17 24.75
N SER A 431 -4.21 -0.24 23.80
CA SER A 431 -3.17 -0.25 22.76
C SER A 431 -1.77 -0.04 23.34
N VAL A 432 -1.62 0.83 24.34
CA VAL A 432 -0.36 1.07 25.05
C VAL A 432 0.07 -0.18 25.81
N LEU A 433 -0.85 -0.81 26.56
CA LEU A 433 -0.58 -2.06 27.26
C LEU A 433 -0.17 -3.19 26.32
N ARG A 434 -0.84 -3.30 25.17
CA ARG A 434 -0.51 -4.29 24.14
C ARG A 434 0.89 -4.06 23.56
N ARG A 435 1.24 -2.81 23.23
CA ARG A 435 2.59 -2.45 22.75
C ARG A 435 3.67 -2.72 23.78
N ALA A 436 3.40 -2.39 25.05
CA ALA A 436 4.31 -2.72 26.14
C ALA A 436 4.51 -4.25 26.22
N LYS A 437 3.44 -5.04 26.14
CA LYS A 437 3.57 -6.50 26.12
C LYS A 437 4.40 -7.00 24.94
N ASN A 438 4.11 -6.55 23.71
CA ASN A 438 4.79 -7.04 22.51
C ASN A 438 6.27 -6.64 22.47
N ASN A 439 6.63 -5.44 22.94
CA ASN A 439 8.02 -5.01 23.03
C ASN A 439 8.82 -5.77 24.10
N TYR A 440 8.15 -6.45 25.04
CA TYR A 440 8.78 -7.26 26.09
C TYR A 440 8.81 -8.77 25.76
N VAL A 441 8.14 -9.24 24.71
CA VAL A 441 8.15 -10.67 24.31
C VAL A 441 9.34 -11.03 23.40
N GLY A 442 10.17 -10.07 23.02
CA GLY A 442 11.47 -10.33 22.37
C GLY A 442 12.58 -10.59 23.39
N THR A 443 12.53 -11.72 24.10
CA THR A 443 13.67 -12.39 24.77
C THR A 443 13.18 -13.72 25.33
N ASN A 444 13.12 -14.75 24.47
CA ASN A 444 13.24 -16.16 24.85
C ASN A 444 13.52 -17.00 23.62
#